data_AF-A0A1G3URC3-F1
#
_entry.id   AF-A0A1G3URC3-F1
#
_cell.length_a   1.000
_cell.length_b   1.000
_cell.length_c   1.000
_cell.angle_alpha   90.00
_cell.angle_beta   90.00
_cell.angle_gamma   90.00
#
_symmetry.space_group_name_H-M   'P 1'
#
loop_
_entity.id
_entity.type
_entity.pdbx_description
1 polymer ?
#
loop_
_entity_poly.entity_id
_entity_poly.type
_entity_poly.pdbx_seq_one_letter_code
_entity_poly.pdbx_strand_id
1 'polypeptide(L)' 'MHTIHNVAYVFSDAYSLTLFDEEHSDDEDRWILLGKSLNEVILVVVHTFRDKDGIEIVRIISARNATKKEQKIYNERCPL' A
#
# COMPACT_ATOMS: atom_id res chain seq x y z
N MET A 1 -15.63 -10.68 0.93
CA MET A 1 -16.01 -9.84 -0.24
C MET A 1 -14.85 -8.88 -0.48
N HIS A 2 -14.25 -9.00 -1.67
CA HIS A 2 -12.94 -8.48 -2.02
C HIS A 2 -12.84 -6.95 -1.92
N THR A 3 -12.05 -6.46 -0.95
CA THR A 3 -11.70 -5.05 -0.68
C THR A 3 -10.95 -4.35 -1.83
N ILE A 4 -10.77 -5.00 -2.99
CA ILE A 4 -9.84 -4.60 -4.06
C ILE A 4 -10.19 -3.24 -4.65
N HIS A 5 -11.48 -2.89 -4.76
CA HIS A 5 -11.89 -1.63 -5.39
C HIS A 5 -11.34 -0.39 -4.66
N ASN A 6 -11.21 -0.45 -3.33
CA ASN A 6 -10.78 0.70 -2.54
C ASN A 6 -9.27 0.77 -2.31
N VAL A 7 -8.51 -0.22 -2.77
CA VAL A 7 -7.06 -0.30 -2.58
C VAL A 7 -6.34 0.83 -3.32
N ALA A 8 -6.85 1.21 -4.49
CA ALA A 8 -6.26 2.30 -5.29
C ALA A 8 -6.23 3.64 -4.53
N TYR A 9 -7.22 3.92 -3.67
CA TYR A 9 -7.25 5.15 -2.89
C TYR A 9 -6.12 5.26 -1.86
N VAL A 10 -5.53 4.14 -1.45
CA VAL A 10 -4.41 4.11 -0.51
C VAL A 10 -3.19 4.83 -1.10
N PHE A 11 -3.02 4.79 -2.43
CA PHE A 11 -1.93 5.51 -3.13
C PHE A 11 -2.13 7.02 -3.14
N SER A 12 -3.35 7.50 -2.87
CA SER A 12 -3.67 8.93 -2.78
C SER A 12 -3.64 9.45 -1.33
N ASP A 13 -3.31 8.59 -0.36
CA ASP A 13 -3.25 8.98 1.04
C ASP A 13 -1.96 9.74 1.34
N ALA A 14 -2.11 11.01 1.73
CA ALA A 14 -1.01 11.91 2.06
C ALA A 14 -0.16 11.43 3.26
N TYR A 15 -0.71 10.59 4.13
CA TYR A 15 -0.01 10.06 5.30
C TYR A 15 0.45 8.62 5.12
N SER A 16 0.33 8.08 3.90
CA SER A 16 0.77 6.74 3.61
C SER A 16 2.26 6.55 3.89
N LEU A 17 2.60 5.31 4.25
CA LEU A 17 3.96 4.86 4.51
C LEU A 17 4.32 3.79 3.49
N THR A 18 5.34 4.09 2.68
CA THR A 18 5.89 3.16 1.69
C THR A 18 7.24 2.65 2.18
N LEU A 19 7.44 1.34 2.11
CA LEU A 19 8.67 0.65 2.49
C LEU A 19 9.04 -0.34 1.40
N PHE A 20 10.34 -0.44 1.09
CA PHE A 20 10.85 -1.48 0.20
C PHE A 20 10.91 -2.82 0.96
N ASP A 21 10.46 -3.88 0.32
CA ASP A 21 10.40 -5.22 0.90
C ASP A 21 11.60 -6.05 0.44
N GLU A 22 12.77 -5.79 1.04
CA GLU A 22 14.03 -6.44 0.67
C GLU A 22 13.95 -7.97 0.69
N GLU A 23 13.21 -8.54 1.66
CA GLU A 23 13.05 -9.99 1.83
C GLU A 23 12.32 -10.67 0.66
N HIS A 24 11.45 -9.94 -0.04
CA HIS A 24 10.63 -10.50 -1.11
C HIS A 24 10.95 -9.91 -2.49
N SER A 25 12.04 -9.15 -2.61
CA SER A 25 12.41 -8.42 -3.83
C SER A 25 13.50 -9.08 -4.67
N ASP A 26 13.75 -10.39 -4.49
CA ASP A 26 14.78 -11.13 -5.24
C ASP A 26 14.46 -11.21 -6.76
N ASP A 27 13.20 -11.44 -7.12
CA ASP A 27 12.77 -11.63 -8.52
C ASP A 27 12.09 -10.39 -9.14
N GLU A 28 11.34 -9.63 -8.34
CA GLU A 28 10.67 -8.39 -8.74
C GLU A 28 10.67 -7.40 -7.57
N ASP A 29 10.89 -6.11 -7.83
CA ASP A 29 10.87 -5.08 -6.78
C ASP A 29 9.50 -5.03 -6.10
N ARG A 30 9.47 -5.24 -4.77
CA ARG A 30 8.25 -5.20 -3.98
C ARG A 30 8.26 -4.06 -2.98
N TRP A 31 7.13 -3.38 -2.93
CA TRP A 31 6.90 -2.24 -2.07
C TRP A 31 5.68 -2.50 -1.21
N ILE A 32 5.83 -2.32 0.09
CA ILE A 32 4.74 -2.36 1.07
C ILE A 32 4.26 -0.93 1.28
N LEU A 33 2.98 -0.69 1.02
CA LEU A 33 2.28 0.56 1.26
C LEU A 33 1.28 0.36 2.40
N LEU A 34 1.43 1.12 3.48
CA LEU A 34 0.48 1.21 4.58
C LEU A 34 -0.24 2.55 4.48
N GLY A 35 -1.55 2.55 4.28
CA GLY A 35 -2.31 3.79 4.19
C GLY A 35 -3.81 3.58 4.33
N LYS A 36 -4.55 4.69 4.33
CA LYS A 36 -6.00 4.73 4.53
C LYS A 36 -6.74 4.77 3.20
N SER A 37 -7.73 3.89 3.07
CA SER A 37 -8.68 3.91 1.95
C SER A 37 -9.82 4.90 2.19
N LEU A 38 -10.64 5.13 1.16
CA LEU A 38 -11.75 6.09 1.19
C LEU A 38 -12.78 5.85 2.33
N ASN A 39 -12.88 4.62 2.82
CA ASN A 39 -13.84 4.23 3.87
C ASN A 39 -13.21 4.23 5.27
N GLU A 40 -12.14 5.00 5.49
CA GLU A 40 -11.40 5.06 6.75
C GLU A 40 -10.74 3.72 7.16
N VAL A 41 -10.69 2.74 6.25
CA VAL A 41 -10.03 1.46 6.50
C VAL A 41 -8.57 1.57 6.13
N ILE A 42 -7.69 1.29 7.10
CA ILE A 42 -6.24 1.22 6.89
C ILE A 42 -5.88 -0.15 6.29
N LEU A 43 -5.17 -0.11 5.16
CA LEU A 43 -4.78 -1.28 4.38
C LEU A 43 -3.26 -1.36 4.28
N VAL A 44 -2.77 -2.60 4.17
CA VAL A 44 -1.41 -2.92 3.74
C VAL A 44 -1.51 -3.45 2.32
N VAL A 45 -0.76 -2.83 1.41
CA VAL A 45 -0.78 -3.10 -0.02
C VAL A 45 0.64 -3.44 -0.47
N VAL A 46 0.85 -4.64 -1.01
CA VAL A 46 2.11 -5.00 -1.65
C VAL A 46 1.96 -4.73 -3.14
N HIS A 47 2.87 -3.96 -3.71
CA HIS A 47 2.81 -3.54 -5.11
C HIS A 47 4.20 -3.49 -5.74
N THR A 48 4.23 -3.40 -7.07
CA THR A 48 5.46 -3.28 -7.86
C THR A 48 5.35 -2.22 -8.96
N PHE A 49 6.51 -1.61 -9.22
CA PHE A 49 6.93 -0.71 -10.30
C PHE A 49 7.07 -1.40 -11.66
N ARG A 50 6.30 -1.06 -12.70
CA ARG A 50 6.65 -1.45 -14.08
C ARG A 50 6.51 -0.29 -15.04
N ASP A 51 7.56 0.01 -15.80
CA ASP A 51 7.44 0.89 -16.95
C ASP A 51 6.95 0.09 -18.16
N LYS A 52 5.93 0.60 -18.84
CA LYS A 52 5.50 0.08 -20.14
C LYS A 52 5.27 1.24 -21.09
N ASP A 53 6.13 1.35 -22.10
CA ASP A 53 6.05 2.38 -23.14
C ASP A 53 6.06 3.81 -22.55
N GLY A 54 6.82 4.04 -21.47
CA GLY A 54 6.89 5.33 -20.76
C GLY A 54 5.70 5.62 -19.85
N ILE A 55 4.82 4.63 -19.63
CA ILE A 55 3.73 4.67 -18.66
C ILE A 55 4.13 3.85 -17.44
N GLU A 56 4.17 4.49 -16.28
CA GLU A 56 4.36 3.79 -15.01
C GLU A 56 3.07 3.05 -14.62
N ILE A 57 3.18 1.73 -14.52
CA ILE A 57 2.09 0.83 -14.13
C ILE A 57 2.37 0.31 -12.73
N VAL A 58 1.47 0.66 -11.82
CA VAL A 58 1.42 0.07 -10.48
C VAL A 58 0.64 -1.24 -10.55
N ARG A 59 1.31 -2.37 -10.29
CA ARG A 59 0.65 -3.67 -10.14
C ARG A 59 0.51 -4.00 -8.66
N ILE A 60 -0.73 -4.18 -8.19
CA ILE A 60 -1.01 -4.70 -6.86
C ILE A 60 -0.76 -6.21 -6.86
N ILE A 61 0.13 -6.67 -5.98
CA ILE A 61 0.45 -8.08 -5.76
C ILE A 61 -0.49 -8.66 -4.69
N SER A 62 -0.68 -7.94 -3.59
CA SER A 62 -1.62 -8.32 -2.54
C SER A 62 -2.15 -7.10 -1.77
N ALA A 63 -3.29 -7.27 -1.11
CA ALA A 63 -3.84 -6.27 -0.22
C ALA A 63 -4.57 -6.94 0.94
N ARG A 64 -4.39 -6.41 2.15
CA ARG A 64 -5.08 -6.87 3.36
C ARG A 64 -5.39 -5.71 4.31
N ASN A 65 -6.30 -5.95 5.25
CA ASN A 65 -6.49 -5.03 6.35
C ASN A 65 -5.22 -4.94 7.20
N ALA A 66 -4.91 -3.73 7.66
CA ALA A 66 -3.83 -3.52 8.62
C ALA A 66 -4.19 -4.16 9.97
N THR A 67 -3.21 -4.78 10.60
CA THR A 67 -3.28 -5.26 11.98
C THR A 67 -3.38 -4.09 12.95
N LYS A 68 -3.80 -4.32 14.20
CA LYS A 68 -3.87 -3.26 15.22
C LYS A 68 -2.54 -2.52 15.42
N LYS A 69 -1.42 -3.25 15.31
CA LYS A 69 -0.07 -2.66 15.42
C LYS A 69 0.22 -1.72 14.27
N GLU A 70 -0.06 -2.14 13.03
CA GLU A 70 0.12 -1.32 11.82
C GLU A 70 -0.81 -0.10 11.81
N GLN A 71 -2.06 -0.26 12.24
CA GLN A 71 -2.99 0.86 12.40
C GLN A 71 -2.44 1.92 13.36
N LYS A 72 -1.82 1.49 14.48
CA LYS A 72 -1.18 2.41 15.43
C LYS A 72 -0.03 3.17 14.77
N ILE A 73 0.83 2.48 14.02
CA ILE A 73 1.94 3.09 13.28
C ILE A 73 1.43 4.15 12.29
N TYR A 74 0.37 3.83 11.54
CA TYR A 74 -0.25 4.79 10.63
C TYR A 74 -0.81 6.02 11.37
N ASN A 75 -1.57 5.80 12.45
CA ASN A 75 -2.18 6.88 13.23
C ASN A 75 -1.16 7.78 13.93
N GLU A 76 0.03 7.27 14.29
CA GLU A 76 1.12 8.09 14.82
C GLU A 76 1.69 9.06 13.75
N ARG A 77 1.57 8.71 12.47
CA ARG A 77 2.01 9.54 11.34
C ARG A 77 0.94 10.51 10.84
N CYS A 78 -0.33 10.18 11.04
CA CYS A 78 -1.47 11.00 10.63
C CYS A 78 -1.86 11.92 11.81
N PRO A 79 -1.49 13.21 11.81
CA PRO A 79 -2.00 14.15 12.80
C PRO A 79 -3.51 14.30 12.60
N LEU A 80 -4.28 13.81 13.56
CA LEU A 80 -5.72 14.05 13.64
C LEU A 80 -6.03 15.55 13.73
#